data_AF-A0A8I6XBU2-F1
#
_entry.id   AF-A0A8I6XBU2-F1
#
_cell.length_a   1.000
_cell.length_b   1.000
_cell.length_c   1.000
_cell.angle_alpha   90.00
_cell.angle_beta   90.00
_cell.angle_gamma   90.00
#
_symmetry.space_group_name_H-M   'P 1'
#
loop_
_entity.id
_entity.type
_entity.pdbx_description
1 polymer ?
#
loop_
_entity_poly.entity_id
_entity_poly.type
_entity_poly.pdbx_seq_one_letter_code
_entity_poly.pdbx_strand_id
1 'polypeptide(L)'
;MASLPLLPQALVPFLLLLCLSPACAARRVSVAVYYETLCPFCSGFVVNDLARIFQNGLSSNVDLRLVPFGNGRVSPGGSMTCQHGEDECRLNAIEACVISVWPDAERHFPFIYCIEHLALTQKWGAWQSCFHETGLASQPVIDCYNSGYGRQLELRYAAETNALQPPHQFVPWVVVNGRPLGDDYTNFEGYICNAYDGELPEACRGKRLQIAQHTRASRGHKRNPRELATVLAFVIALWF
;
A
#
# COMPACT_ATOMS: atom_id res chain seq x y z
N MET A 1 -22.78 70.65 -38.17
CA MET A 1 -22.29 69.32 -38.60
C MET A 1 -21.11 68.98 -37.68
N ALA A 2 -21.33 68.55 -36.43
CA ALA A 2 -21.71 67.20 -36.01
C ALA A 2 -20.73 66.12 -36.52
N SER A 3 -19.73 65.75 -35.69
CA SER A 3 -19.38 64.38 -35.28
C SER A 3 -18.00 64.29 -34.60
N LEU A 4 -18.00 64.18 -33.26
CA LEU A 4 -17.20 63.16 -32.52
C LEU A 4 -17.96 61.81 -32.66
N PRO A 5 -17.44 60.62 -32.27
CA PRO A 5 -16.18 60.24 -31.59
C PRO A 5 -15.45 59.06 -32.32
N LEU A 6 -14.34 58.50 -31.84
CA LEU A 6 -14.32 57.20 -31.13
C LEU A 6 -12.87 56.83 -30.73
N LEU A 7 -12.59 56.80 -29.43
CA LEU A 7 -11.82 55.70 -28.81
C LEU A 7 -12.83 54.56 -28.57
N PRO A 8 -12.47 53.25 -28.70
CA PRO A 8 -11.61 52.57 -27.72
C PRO A 8 -10.77 51.44 -28.41
N GLN A 9 -9.84 50.69 -27.82
CA GLN A 9 -9.94 49.87 -26.62
C GLN A 9 -8.54 49.54 -26.12
N ALA A 10 -8.45 49.41 -24.81
CA ALA A 10 -7.28 49.05 -24.06
C ALA A 10 -6.58 47.79 -24.62
N LEU A 11 -5.28 47.90 -24.86
CA LEU A 11 -4.36 46.78 -24.75
C LEU A 11 -4.33 46.35 -23.27
N VAL A 12 -5.35 45.59 -22.86
CA VAL A 12 -5.27 44.81 -21.63
C VAL A 12 -4.27 43.69 -21.91
N PRO A 13 -3.18 43.59 -21.13
CA PRO A 13 -2.15 42.60 -21.39
C PRO A 13 -2.76 41.22 -21.24
N PHE A 14 -2.58 40.41 -22.27
CA PHE A 14 -2.81 38.98 -22.31
C PHE A 14 -1.82 38.31 -21.33
N LEU A 15 -2.03 38.51 -20.03
CA LEU A 15 -1.19 38.01 -18.93
C LEU A 15 -2.03 37.20 -17.94
N LEU A 16 -2.96 36.40 -18.47
CA LEU A 16 -3.90 35.59 -17.68
C LEU A 16 -4.01 34.14 -18.18
N LEU A 17 -2.94 33.61 -18.78
CA LEU A 17 -2.90 32.20 -19.19
C LEU A 17 -1.53 31.53 -18.88
N LEU A 18 -1.04 31.67 -17.65
CA LEU A 18 0.20 31.03 -17.18
C LEU A 18 0.00 30.06 -16.00
N CYS A 19 -1.21 29.50 -15.84
CA CYS A 19 -1.49 28.47 -14.82
C CYS A 19 -2.10 27.18 -15.40
N LEU A 20 -1.68 26.75 -16.59
CA LEU A 20 -2.01 25.42 -17.13
C LEU A 20 -0.80 24.47 -17.14
N SER A 21 0.17 24.72 -16.27
CA SER A 21 1.30 23.82 -16.06
C SER A 21 0.79 22.57 -15.31
N PRO A 22 1.01 21.34 -15.80
CA PRO A 22 0.69 20.10 -15.08
C PRO A 22 1.50 19.92 -13.79
N ALA A 23 2.43 20.83 -13.51
CA ALA A 23 3.17 20.95 -12.25
C ALA A 23 2.29 21.34 -11.03
N CYS A 24 1.01 21.67 -11.23
CA CYS A 24 0.07 21.97 -10.15
C CYS A 24 -0.76 20.77 -9.67
N ALA A 25 -0.63 19.59 -10.28
CA ALA A 25 -1.26 18.38 -9.74
C ALA A 25 -0.47 17.90 -8.52
N ALA A 26 -1.14 17.77 -7.38
CA ALA A 26 -0.55 17.24 -6.16
C ALA A 26 0.05 15.84 -6.40
N ARG A 27 1.19 15.56 -5.77
CA ARG A 27 1.87 14.28 -5.98
C ARG A 27 1.11 13.20 -5.21
N ARG A 28 0.79 12.09 -5.87
CA ARG A 28 0.20 10.92 -5.22
C ARG A 28 1.13 10.37 -4.14
N VAL A 29 0.56 9.90 -3.05
CA VAL A 29 1.29 9.28 -1.95
C VAL A 29 1.60 7.84 -2.33
N SER A 30 2.88 7.46 -2.29
CA SER A 30 3.27 6.06 -2.54
C SER A 30 2.90 5.20 -1.33
N VAL A 31 2.19 4.10 -1.58
CA VAL A 31 1.84 3.10 -0.57
C VAL A 31 2.22 1.73 -1.10
N ALA A 32 3.08 1.00 -0.39
CA ALA A 32 3.41 -0.38 -0.71
C ALA A 32 2.97 -1.29 0.44
N VAL A 33 2.32 -2.40 0.10
CA VAL A 33 1.89 -3.44 1.04
C VAL A 33 2.59 -4.73 0.66
N TYR A 34 3.45 -5.22 1.55
CA TYR A 34 4.09 -6.52 1.42
C TYR A 34 3.32 -7.51 2.28
N TYR A 35 2.81 -8.56 1.67
CA TYR A 35 1.88 -9.50 2.30
C TYR A 35 2.03 -10.89 1.69
N GLU A 36 1.37 -11.88 2.27
CA GLU A 36 1.31 -13.24 1.75
C GLU A 36 -0.13 -13.74 1.80
N THR A 37 -0.55 -14.41 0.72
CA THR A 37 -1.88 -15.01 0.64
C THR A 37 -2.00 -16.13 1.66
N LEU A 38 -3.10 -16.23 2.40
CA LEU A 38 -3.34 -17.17 3.51
C LEU A 38 -2.77 -16.77 4.89
N CYS A 39 -2.06 -15.64 5.02
CA CYS A 39 -1.78 -15.08 6.34
C CYS A 39 -3.02 -14.34 6.88
N PRO A 40 -3.62 -14.76 8.01
CA PRO A 40 -4.88 -14.16 8.49
C PRO A 40 -4.80 -12.65 8.77
N PHE A 41 -3.63 -12.15 9.20
CA PHE A 41 -3.41 -10.72 9.41
C PHE A 41 -3.30 -9.96 8.10
N CYS A 42 -2.68 -10.56 7.07
CA CYS A 42 -2.60 -9.98 5.73
C CYS A 42 -3.99 -9.89 5.09
N SER A 43 -4.70 -11.01 5.06
CA SER A 43 -6.05 -11.07 4.51
C SER A 43 -7.00 -10.15 5.26
N GLY A 44 -6.89 -10.11 6.59
CA GLY A 44 -7.66 -9.21 7.45
C GLY A 44 -7.41 -7.75 7.12
N PHE A 45 -6.15 -7.36 6.94
CA PHE A 45 -5.79 -6.00 6.54
C PHE A 45 -6.30 -5.65 5.14
N VAL A 46 -6.12 -6.53 4.15
CA VAL A 46 -6.58 -6.26 2.77
C VAL A 46 -8.09 -6.04 2.73
N VAL A 47 -8.84 -6.94 3.37
CA VAL A 47 -10.31 -6.95 3.32
C VAL A 47 -10.93 -5.85 4.18
N ASN A 48 -10.46 -5.67 5.42
CA ASN A 48 -11.12 -4.78 6.38
C ASN A 48 -10.53 -3.37 6.40
N ASP A 49 -9.25 -3.22 6.09
CA ASP A 49 -8.51 -1.96 6.22
C ASP A 49 -8.21 -1.32 4.88
N LEU A 50 -7.42 -2.00 4.04
CA LEU A 50 -6.98 -1.46 2.76
C LEU A 50 -8.14 -1.15 1.84
N ALA A 51 -9.16 -2.01 1.78
CA ALA A 51 -10.35 -1.82 0.95
C ALA A 51 -11.06 -0.46 1.19
N ARG A 52 -10.93 0.14 2.39
CA ARG A 52 -11.58 1.41 2.71
C ARG A 52 -11.10 2.57 1.83
N ILE A 53 -9.85 2.55 1.34
CA ILE A 53 -9.33 3.65 0.52
C ILE A 53 -10.06 3.79 -0.82
N PHE A 54 -10.57 2.67 -1.34
CA PHE A 54 -11.34 2.62 -2.59
C PHE A 54 -12.80 3.10 -2.39
N GLN A 55 -13.30 3.06 -1.16
CA GLN A 55 -14.66 3.48 -0.82
C GLN A 55 -14.74 4.94 -0.39
N ASN A 56 -13.68 5.47 0.22
CA ASN A 56 -13.65 6.82 0.80
C ASN A 56 -12.95 7.86 -0.10
N GLY A 57 -12.57 7.48 -1.33
CA GLY A 57 -11.95 8.35 -2.32
C GLY A 57 -10.44 8.59 -2.13
N LEU A 58 -9.82 8.00 -1.09
CA LEU A 58 -8.40 8.16 -0.82
C LEU A 58 -7.52 7.48 -1.88
N SER A 59 -7.99 6.40 -2.52
CA SER A 59 -7.30 5.69 -3.60
C SER A 59 -6.86 6.60 -4.75
N SER A 60 -7.66 7.62 -5.09
CA SER A 60 -7.36 8.58 -6.16
C SER A 60 -6.08 9.41 -5.93
N ASN A 61 -5.62 9.49 -4.67
CA ASN A 61 -4.46 10.25 -4.22
C ASN A 61 -3.27 9.35 -3.88
N VAL A 62 -3.37 8.05 -4.17
CA VAL A 62 -2.40 7.03 -3.76
C VAL A 62 -1.87 6.30 -4.99
N ASP A 63 -0.56 6.08 -5.00
CA ASP A 63 0.08 5.10 -5.88
C ASP A 63 0.24 3.80 -5.08
N LEU A 64 -0.78 2.94 -5.13
CA LEU A 64 -0.82 1.68 -4.39
C LEU A 64 -0.03 0.60 -5.12
N ARG A 65 0.88 -0.06 -4.40
CA ARG A 65 1.59 -1.26 -4.84
C ARG A 65 1.31 -2.42 -3.89
N LEU A 66 0.95 -3.55 -4.46
CA LEU A 66 0.71 -4.80 -3.75
C LEU A 66 1.84 -5.77 -4.11
N VAL A 67 2.46 -6.37 -3.09
CA VAL A 67 3.63 -7.23 -3.23
C VAL A 67 3.36 -8.57 -2.52
N PRO A 68 2.69 -9.52 -3.19
CA PRO A 68 2.43 -10.86 -2.66
C PRO A 68 3.72 -11.70 -2.67
N PHE A 69 4.30 -11.89 -1.49
CA PHE A 69 5.44 -12.77 -1.22
C PHE A 69 5.63 -12.98 0.29
N GLY A 70 5.63 -11.88 1.05
CA GLY A 70 5.70 -11.84 2.51
C GLY A 70 6.93 -12.55 3.09
N ASN A 71 6.68 -13.58 3.90
CA ASN A 71 7.70 -14.38 4.57
C ASN A 71 8.13 -15.61 3.76
N GLY A 72 7.74 -15.67 2.48
CA GLY A 72 8.28 -16.64 1.54
C GLY A 72 9.81 -16.64 1.55
N ARG A 73 10.40 -17.77 1.18
CA ARG A 73 11.85 -17.93 1.07
C ARG A 73 12.22 -18.43 -0.31
N VAL A 74 13.32 -17.91 -0.84
CA VAL A 74 13.94 -18.42 -2.06
C VAL A 74 15.21 -19.16 -1.67
N SER A 75 15.28 -20.45 -1.99
CA SER A 75 16.49 -21.25 -1.85
C SER A 75 17.57 -20.81 -2.86
N PRO A 76 18.86 -21.14 -2.64
CA PRO A 76 19.92 -20.84 -3.61
C PRO A 76 19.67 -21.45 -5.00
N GLY A 77 18.94 -22.56 -5.09
CA GLY A 77 18.53 -23.18 -6.35
C GLY A 77 17.31 -22.54 -7.03
N GLY A 78 16.80 -21.43 -6.50
CA GLY A 78 15.65 -20.71 -7.06
C GLY A 78 14.29 -21.34 -6.73
N SER A 79 14.23 -22.43 -5.96
CA SER A 79 12.98 -22.98 -5.42
C SER A 79 12.44 -22.08 -4.31
N MET A 80 11.11 -21.97 -4.17
CA MET A 80 10.47 -21.13 -3.15
C MET A 80 9.59 -21.97 -2.26
N THR A 81 9.55 -21.54 -1.02
CA THR A 81 8.72 -22.11 0.04
C THR A 81 7.99 -20.99 0.73
N CYS A 82 6.70 -21.17 0.98
CA CYS A 82 5.86 -20.22 1.69
C CYS A 82 5.44 -20.79 3.05
N GLN A 83 5.12 -19.93 4.02
CA GLN A 83 4.86 -20.34 5.41
C GLN A 83 3.61 -21.20 5.56
N HIS A 84 2.60 -20.96 4.71
CA HIS A 84 1.31 -21.64 4.72
C HIS A 84 1.20 -22.73 3.62
N GLY A 85 2.33 -23.17 3.08
CA GLY A 85 2.41 -24.28 2.12
C GLY A 85 2.28 -23.87 0.66
N GLU A 86 2.08 -24.87 -0.21
CA GLU A 86 2.10 -24.67 -1.67
C GLU A 86 0.90 -23.86 -2.18
N ASP A 87 -0.25 -23.92 -1.51
CA ASP A 87 -1.43 -23.12 -1.87
C ASP A 87 -1.16 -21.61 -1.72
N GLU A 88 -0.43 -21.19 -0.69
CA GLU A 88 0.02 -19.80 -0.54
C GLU A 88 0.98 -19.41 -1.66
N CYS A 89 1.98 -20.23 -1.98
CA CYS A 89 2.87 -19.92 -3.10
C CYS A 89 2.09 -19.80 -4.42
N ARG A 90 1.13 -20.71 -4.65
CA ARG A 90 0.28 -20.66 -5.83
C ARG A 90 -0.52 -19.37 -5.89
N LEU A 91 -1.17 -18.98 -4.79
CA LEU A 91 -2.02 -17.79 -4.76
C LEU A 91 -1.21 -16.50 -4.83
N ASN A 92 -0.03 -16.43 -4.19
CA ASN A 92 0.93 -15.33 -4.39
C ASN A 92 1.28 -15.17 -5.88
N ALA A 93 1.56 -16.26 -6.59
CA ALA A 93 1.84 -16.24 -8.04
C ALA A 93 0.63 -15.77 -8.87
N ILE A 94 -0.59 -16.22 -8.51
CA ILE A 94 -1.83 -15.82 -9.19
C ILE A 94 -2.07 -14.32 -9.00
N GLU A 95 -1.95 -13.80 -7.78
CA GLU A 95 -2.10 -12.37 -7.52
C GLU A 95 -1.01 -11.54 -8.20
N ALA A 96 0.24 -12.03 -8.23
CA ALA A 96 1.31 -11.40 -9.00
C ALA A 96 0.96 -11.32 -10.50
N CYS A 97 0.38 -12.39 -11.07
CA CYS A 97 -0.10 -12.39 -12.44
C CYS A 97 -1.24 -11.39 -12.67
N VAL A 98 -2.23 -11.33 -11.78
CA VAL A 98 -3.35 -10.37 -11.84
C VAL A 98 -2.82 -8.94 -11.85
N ILE A 99 -1.88 -8.61 -10.94
CA ILE A 99 -1.23 -7.30 -10.87
C ILE A 99 -0.47 -6.99 -12.17
N SER A 100 0.25 -7.97 -12.73
CA SER A 100 1.00 -7.78 -13.97
C SER A 100 0.09 -7.60 -15.20
N VAL A 101 -1.06 -8.28 -15.26
CA VAL A 101 -2.01 -8.18 -16.38
C VAL A 101 -2.82 -6.89 -16.29
N TRP A 102 -3.20 -6.48 -15.08
CA TRP A 102 -3.97 -5.26 -14.83
C TRP A 102 -3.21 -4.36 -13.83
N PRO A 103 -2.24 -3.57 -14.29
CA PRO A 103 -1.37 -2.79 -13.39
C PRO A 103 -2.08 -1.65 -12.65
N ASP A 104 -3.27 -1.25 -13.08
CA ASP A 104 -4.09 -0.28 -12.36
C ASP A 104 -4.68 -0.91 -11.08
N ALA A 105 -4.37 -0.31 -9.93
CA ALA A 105 -4.84 -0.76 -8.62
C ALA A 105 -6.36 -0.82 -8.51
N GLU A 106 -7.07 0.14 -9.09
CA GLU A 106 -8.54 0.15 -9.11
C GLU A 106 -9.10 -1.08 -9.85
N ARG A 107 -8.32 -1.63 -10.79
CA ARG A 107 -8.74 -2.77 -11.62
C ARG A 107 -8.37 -4.12 -11.03
N HIS A 108 -7.17 -4.28 -10.46
CA HIS A 108 -6.76 -5.56 -9.89
C HIS A 108 -7.21 -5.77 -8.44
N PHE A 109 -7.40 -4.70 -7.67
CA PHE A 109 -7.71 -4.81 -6.24
C PHE A 109 -8.98 -5.63 -5.94
N PRO A 110 -10.09 -5.50 -6.68
CA PRO A 110 -11.28 -6.32 -6.43
C PRO A 110 -11.02 -7.83 -6.49
N PHE A 111 -10.09 -8.27 -7.33
CA PHE A 111 -9.74 -9.69 -7.46
C PHE A 111 -8.89 -10.16 -6.27
N ILE A 112 -7.91 -9.36 -5.86
CA ILE A 112 -7.10 -9.62 -4.66
C ILE A 112 -7.98 -9.63 -3.41
N TYR A 113 -8.89 -8.65 -3.28
CA TYR A 113 -9.88 -8.62 -2.21
C TYR A 113 -10.69 -9.93 -2.14
N CYS A 114 -11.13 -10.45 -3.28
CA CYS A 114 -11.86 -11.71 -3.35
C CYS A 114 -11.02 -12.90 -2.87
N ILE A 115 -9.76 -13.03 -3.33
CA ILE A 115 -8.85 -14.10 -2.86
C ILE A 115 -8.63 -14.00 -1.36
N GLU A 116 -8.34 -12.80 -0.84
CA GLU A 116 -8.08 -12.59 0.57
C GLU A 116 -9.35 -12.82 1.43
N HIS A 117 -10.54 -12.51 0.91
CA HIS A 117 -11.80 -12.87 1.57
C HIS A 117 -12.01 -14.40 1.63
N LEU A 118 -11.70 -15.11 0.54
CA LEU A 118 -11.73 -16.58 0.53
C LEU A 118 -10.68 -17.16 1.48
N ALA A 119 -9.51 -16.56 1.60
CA ALA A 119 -8.48 -16.96 2.57
C ALA A 119 -8.99 -16.83 4.02
N LEU A 120 -9.58 -15.68 4.39
CA LEU A 120 -10.17 -15.44 5.71
C LEU A 120 -11.28 -16.44 6.06
N THR A 121 -12.04 -16.87 5.07
CA THR A 121 -13.17 -17.80 5.25
C THR A 121 -12.78 -19.27 5.02
N GLN A 122 -11.48 -19.56 4.87
CA GLN A 122 -10.92 -20.89 4.62
C GLN A 122 -11.47 -21.59 3.38
N LYS A 123 -11.75 -20.82 2.33
CA LYS A 123 -12.31 -21.25 1.03
C LYS A 123 -11.38 -20.94 -0.14
N TRP A 124 -10.09 -20.76 0.10
CA TRP A 124 -9.10 -20.36 -0.91
C TRP A 124 -9.03 -21.29 -2.13
N GLY A 125 -9.43 -22.57 -1.99
CA GLY A 125 -9.57 -23.49 -3.12
C GLY A 125 -10.57 -23.02 -4.19
N ALA A 126 -11.48 -22.10 -3.86
CA ALA A 126 -12.45 -21.51 -4.78
C ALA A 126 -11.95 -20.27 -5.52
N TRP A 127 -10.66 -19.90 -5.44
CA TRP A 127 -10.11 -18.64 -5.99
C TRP A 127 -10.51 -18.33 -7.44
N GLN A 128 -10.77 -19.34 -8.27
CA GLN A 128 -11.22 -19.13 -9.65
C GLN A 128 -12.59 -18.43 -9.74
N SER A 129 -13.44 -18.52 -8.70
CA SER A 129 -14.70 -17.78 -8.63
C SER A 129 -14.50 -16.27 -8.68
N CYS A 130 -13.33 -15.77 -8.25
CA CYS A 130 -13.00 -14.35 -8.28
C CYS A 130 -13.00 -13.76 -9.69
N PHE A 131 -12.80 -14.56 -10.75
CA PHE A 131 -12.96 -14.07 -12.13
C PHE A 131 -14.42 -13.76 -12.46
N HIS A 132 -15.33 -14.62 -12.02
CA HIS A 132 -16.76 -14.40 -12.20
C HIS A 132 -17.24 -13.20 -11.36
N GLU A 133 -16.79 -13.09 -10.11
CA GLU A 133 -17.18 -12.01 -9.21
C GLU A 133 -16.70 -10.63 -9.69
N THR A 134 -15.51 -10.56 -10.29
CA THR A 134 -14.93 -9.27 -10.76
C THR A 134 -15.18 -8.99 -12.24
N GLY A 135 -15.61 -9.98 -13.02
CA GLY A 135 -15.73 -9.87 -14.48
C GLY A 135 -14.39 -9.79 -15.22
N LEU A 136 -13.25 -10.00 -14.54
CA LEU A 136 -11.95 -10.05 -15.19
C LEU A 136 -11.80 -11.33 -16.03
N ALA A 137 -11.22 -11.20 -17.22
CA ALA A 137 -10.95 -12.34 -18.08
C ALA A 137 -9.89 -13.25 -17.45
N SER A 138 -10.20 -14.54 -17.30
CA SER A 138 -9.29 -15.50 -16.66
C SER A 138 -8.07 -15.84 -17.51
N GLN A 139 -8.25 -15.97 -18.82
CA GLN A 139 -7.23 -16.54 -19.71
C GLN A 139 -5.84 -15.85 -19.60
N PRO A 140 -5.72 -14.51 -19.60
CA PRO A 140 -4.42 -13.87 -19.48
C PRO A 140 -3.68 -14.18 -18.16
N VAL A 141 -4.40 -14.36 -17.06
CA VAL A 141 -3.81 -14.75 -15.75
C VAL A 141 -3.39 -16.21 -15.76
N ILE A 142 -4.24 -17.08 -16.32
CA ILE A 142 -3.93 -18.50 -16.46
C ILE A 142 -2.71 -18.70 -17.36
N ASP A 143 -2.58 -17.94 -18.45
CA ASP A 143 -1.41 -17.98 -19.34
C ASP A 143 -0.15 -17.46 -18.61
N CYS A 144 -0.27 -16.38 -17.86
CA CYS A 144 0.82 -15.87 -17.01
C CYS A 144 1.32 -16.92 -16.01
N TYR A 145 0.40 -17.63 -15.35
CA TYR A 145 0.76 -18.66 -14.38
C TYR A 145 1.39 -19.89 -15.06
N ASN A 146 0.74 -20.42 -16.10
CA ASN A 146 1.16 -21.65 -16.79
C ASN A 146 2.47 -21.50 -17.58
N SER A 147 2.77 -20.29 -18.07
CA SER A 147 4.05 -20.01 -18.75
C SER A 147 5.25 -19.96 -17.80
N GLY A 148 5.01 -19.99 -16.48
CA GLY A 148 6.04 -19.75 -15.47
C GLY A 148 6.39 -18.27 -15.29
N TYR A 149 5.66 -17.35 -15.93
CA TYR A 149 5.88 -15.92 -15.74
C TYR A 149 5.45 -15.47 -14.34
N GLY A 150 4.35 -16.01 -13.80
CA GLY A 150 3.94 -15.79 -12.40
C GLY A 150 5.06 -16.08 -11.41
N ARG A 151 5.79 -17.18 -11.64
CA ARG A 151 6.96 -17.54 -10.85
C ARG A 151 8.08 -16.50 -10.93
N GLN A 152 8.35 -15.97 -12.12
CA GLN A 152 9.37 -14.94 -12.28
C GLN A 152 8.97 -13.64 -11.57
N LEU A 153 7.68 -13.31 -11.55
CA LEU A 153 7.15 -12.16 -10.81
C LEU A 153 7.35 -12.35 -9.30
N GLU A 154 7.02 -13.52 -8.75
CA GLU A 154 7.26 -13.81 -7.34
C GLU A 154 8.74 -13.71 -6.95
N LEU A 155 9.67 -14.17 -7.80
CA LEU A 155 11.11 -14.02 -7.53
C LEU A 155 11.54 -12.54 -7.51
N ARG A 156 10.91 -11.68 -8.32
CA ARG A 156 11.14 -10.23 -8.28
C ARG A 156 10.58 -9.62 -6.99
N TYR A 157 9.38 -10.02 -6.58
CA TYR A 157 8.80 -9.60 -5.30
C TYR A 157 9.58 -10.10 -4.10
N ALA A 158 10.17 -11.30 -4.19
CA ALA A 158 11.10 -11.81 -3.20
C ALA A 158 12.34 -10.92 -3.08
N ALA A 159 12.97 -10.58 -4.20
CA ALA A 159 14.13 -9.70 -4.23
C ALA A 159 13.79 -8.31 -3.68
N GLU A 160 12.64 -7.75 -4.04
CA GLU A 160 12.16 -6.47 -3.52
C GLU A 160 11.92 -6.52 -2.01
N THR A 161 11.19 -7.53 -1.53
CA THR A 161 10.86 -7.70 -0.11
C THR A 161 12.12 -7.90 0.73
N ASN A 162 13.06 -8.73 0.27
CA ASN A 162 14.34 -8.97 0.96
C ASN A 162 15.27 -7.74 0.97
N ALA A 163 15.05 -6.79 0.06
CA ALA A 163 15.82 -5.55 -0.02
C ALA A 163 15.25 -4.43 0.87
N LEU A 164 14.12 -4.66 1.54
CA LEU A 164 13.52 -3.67 2.45
C LEU A 164 14.53 -3.19 3.50
N GLN A 165 14.52 -1.88 3.76
CA GLN A 165 15.35 -1.23 4.76
C GLN A 165 14.49 -0.35 5.67
N PRO A 166 14.38 -0.68 6.97
CA PRO A 166 14.80 -1.93 7.59
C PRO A 166 14.09 -3.17 6.99
N PRO A 167 14.66 -4.38 7.13
CA PRO A 167 13.97 -5.61 6.79
C PRO A 167 12.61 -5.69 7.51
N HIS A 168 11.60 -6.25 6.86
CA HIS A 168 10.31 -6.46 7.49
C HIS A 168 10.45 -7.47 8.64
N GLN A 169 9.70 -7.24 9.72
CA GLN A 169 9.73 -8.10 10.92
C GLN A 169 8.53 -9.03 11.01
N PHE A 170 7.47 -8.71 10.26
CA PHE A 170 6.21 -9.43 10.15
C PHE A 170 5.49 -8.98 8.88
N VAL A 171 4.36 -9.63 8.59
CA VAL A 171 3.43 -9.23 7.53
C VAL A 171 2.01 -9.09 8.11
N PRO A 172 1.17 -8.18 7.59
CA PRO A 172 1.45 -7.27 6.48
C PRO A 172 2.46 -6.18 6.86
N TRP A 173 3.35 -5.84 5.94
CA TRP A 173 4.32 -4.77 6.11
C TRP A 173 3.95 -3.61 5.20
N VAL A 174 3.54 -2.49 5.80
CA VAL A 174 3.04 -1.32 5.07
C VAL A 174 4.09 -0.21 5.07
N VAL A 175 4.35 0.33 3.89
CA VAL A 175 5.30 1.42 3.65
C VAL A 175 4.57 2.59 3.00
N VAL A 176 4.63 3.78 3.62
CA VAL A 176 4.03 5.02 3.08
C VAL A 176 5.14 6.02 2.80
N ASN A 177 5.29 6.45 1.54
CA ASN A 177 6.38 7.32 1.07
C ASN A 177 7.77 6.85 1.55
N GLY A 178 8.05 5.55 1.42
CA GLY A 178 9.32 4.93 1.83
C GLY A 178 9.49 4.76 3.34
N ARG A 179 8.52 5.20 4.16
CA ARG A 179 8.54 4.99 5.61
C ARG A 179 7.76 3.72 5.97
N PRO A 180 8.40 2.67 6.53
CA PRO A 180 7.66 1.55 7.10
C PRO A 180 6.86 2.01 8.33
N LEU A 181 5.65 1.51 8.46
CA LEU A 181 4.76 1.85 9.58
C LEU A 181 4.97 0.96 10.79
N GLY A 182 5.52 -0.25 10.61
CA GLY A 182 5.68 -1.21 11.70
C GLY A 182 4.33 -1.55 12.33
N ASP A 183 4.27 -1.61 13.67
CA ASP A 183 3.06 -1.97 14.42
C ASP A 183 1.87 -1.04 14.17
N ASP A 184 2.11 0.15 13.62
CA ASP A 184 1.11 1.18 13.34
C ASP A 184 0.50 1.05 11.93
N TYR A 185 0.68 -0.09 11.26
CA TYR A 185 0.25 -0.30 9.87
C TYR A 185 -1.25 -0.14 9.64
N THR A 186 -2.09 -0.42 10.64
CA THR A 186 -3.55 -0.22 10.55
C THR A 186 -3.95 1.25 10.47
N ASN A 187 -3.08 2.18 10.91
CA ASN A 187 -3.29 3.62 10.82
C ASN A 187 -2.81 4.24 9.49
N PHE A 188 -2.49 3.43 8.47
CA PHE A 188 -1.93 3.88 7.19
C PHE A 188 -2.72 5.02 6.50
N GLU A 189 -4.05 5.04 6.59
CA GLU A 189 -4.86 6.14 6.05
C GLU A 189 -4.46 7.50 6.63
N GLY A 190 -4.18 7.56 7.93
CA GLY A 190 -3.71 8.78 8.57
C GLY A 190 -2.33 9.19 8.04
N TYR A 191 -1.44 8.23 7.78
CA TYR A 191 -0.11 8.49 7.22
C TYR A 191 -0.21 9.04 5.80
N ILE A 192 -1.11 8.48 4.99
CA ILE A 192 -1.44 8.99 3.66
C ILE A 192 -1.92 10.44 3.77
N CYS A 193 -2.92 10.69 4.61
CA CYS A 193 -3.49 12.02 4.81
C CYS A 193 -2.50 13.05 5.36
N ASN A 194 -1.49 12.63 6.11
CA ASN A 194 -0.44 13.52 6.60
C ASN A 194 0.65 13.77 5.54
N ALA A 195 0.88 12.81 4.65
CA ALA A 195 1.89 12.89 3.59
C ALA A 195 1.37 13.59 2.32
N TYR A 196 0.05 13.60 2.09
CA TYR A 196 -0.56 14.23 0.93
C TYR A 196 -0.48 15.76 1.01
N ASP A 197 0.04 16.38 -0.05
CA ASP A 197 0.28 17.82 -0.16
C ASP A 197 -0.79 18.58 -0.98
N GLY A 198 -1.75 17.84 -1.54
CA GLY A 198 -2.90 18.39 -2.26
C GLY A 198 -4.08 18.80 -1.38
N GLU A 199 -5.22 19.06 -2.04
CA GLU A 199 -6.49 19.28 -1.36
C GLU A 199 -6.93 17.98 -0.66
N LEU A 200 -7.01 18.01 0.66
CA LEU A 200 -7.29 16.82 1.46
C LEU A 200 -8.71 16.29 1.17
N PRO A 201 -8.84 15.01 0.80
CA PRO A 201 -10.15 14.37 0.70
C PRO A 201 -10.90 14.42 2.03
N GLU A 202 -12.23 14.31 1.97
CA GLU A 202 -13.06 14.23 3.18
C GLU A 202 -12.64 13.09 4.11
N ALA A 203 -12.17 11.97 3.55
CA ALA A 203 -11.60 10.85 4.29
C ALA A 203 -10.45 11.25 5.25
N CYS A 204 -9.75 12.36 4.97
CA CYS A 204 -8.66 12.86 5.80
C CYS A 204 -9.11 13.78 6.94
N ARG A 205 -10.39 14.19 6.98
CA ARG A 205 -10.94 15.03 8.04
C ARG A 205 -10.82 14.29 9.39
N GLY A 206 -10.19 14.93 10.37
CA GLY A 206 -9.97 14.36 11.71
C GLY A 206 -8.77 13.40 11.84
N LYS A 207 -8.29 12.77 10.76
CA LYS A 207 -7.17 11.80 10.80
C LYS A 207 -5.80 12.44 11.03
N ARG A 208 -5.56 13.67 10.52
CA ARG A 208 -4.31 14.41 10.78
C ARG A 208 -4.09 14.75 12.25
N LEU A 209 -5.16 15.01 13.01
CA LEU A 209 -5.06 15.36 14.43
C LEU A 209 -4.65 14.14 15.28
N GLN A 210 -5.17 12.97 14.96
CA GLN A 210 -4.85 11.73 15.67
C GLN A 210 -3.38 11.32 15.48
N ILE A 211 -2.83 11.43 14.26
CA ILE A 211 -1.40 11.16 14.03
C ILE A 211 -0.49 12.17 14.70
N ALA A 212 -0.85 13.47 14.69
CA ALA A 212 -0.08 14.48 15.38
C ALA A 212 -0.03 14.21 16.90
N GLN A 213 -1.13 13.73 17.48
CA GLN A 213 -1.22 13.32 18.88
C GLN A 213 -0.43 12.03 19.17
N HIS A 214 -0.56 11.00 18.34
CA HIS A 214 0.21 9.75 18.46
C HIS A 214 1.72 10.01 18.33
N THR A 215 2.15 10.78 17.33
CA THR A 215 3.57 11.13 17.14
C THR A 215 4.12 11.90 18.34
N ARG A 216 3.32 12.80 18.94
CA ARG A 216 3.69 13.50 20.18
C ARG A 216 3.77 12.54 21.37
N ALA A 217 2.82 11.63 21.52
CA ALA A 217 2.80 10.63 22.59
C ALA A 217 3.98 9.65 22.49
N SER A 218 4.28 9.11 21.30
CA SER A 218 5.44 8.23 21.07
C SER A 218 6.79 8.94 21.28
N ARG A 219 6.87 10.25 21.00
CA ARG A 219 8.05 11.06 21.35
C ARG A 219 8.16 11.31 22.85
N GLY A 220 7.04 11.48 23.55
CA GLY A 220 6.98 11.61 25.01
C GLY A 220 7.30 10.32 25.76
N HIS A 221 7.12 9.16 25.13
CA HIS A 221 7.40 7.84 25.70
C HIS A 221 8.82 7.31 25.42
N LYS A 222 9.73 8.14 24.88
CA LYS A 222 11.16 7.77 24.83
C LYS A 222 11.67 7.64 26.27
N ARG A 223 11.75 6.39 26.78
CA ARG A 223 12.29 6.09 28.11
C ARG A 223 13.63 6.77 28.30
N ASN A 224 13.76 7.49 29.40
CA ASN A 224 14.97 8.19 29.78
C ASN A 224 16.11 7.16 29.88
N PRO A 225 17.27 7.35 29.22
CA PRO A 225 18.39 6.41 29.32
C PRO A 225 18.86 6.19 30.77
N ARG A 226 18.58 7.13 31.68
CA ARG A 226 18.79 6.95 33.12
C ARG A 226 17.85 5.93 33.76
N GLU A 227 16.59 5.84 33.33
CA GLU A 227 15.66 4.82 33.83
C GLU A 227 16.02 3.43 33.33
N LEU A 228 16.49 3.30 32.08
CA LEU A 228 17.01 2.04 31.54
C LEU A 228 18.26 1.57 32.31
N ALA A 229 19.17 2.48 32.67
CA ALA A 229 20.32 2.16 33.50
C ALA A 229 19.91 1.73 34.92
N THR A 230 18.89 2.37 35.51
CA THR A 230 18.37 1.99 36.84
C THR A 230 17.69 0.62 36.80
N VAL A 231 16.87 0.33 35.79
CA VAL A 231 16.23 -0.99 35.63
C VAL A 231 17.28 -2.08 35.41
N LEU A 232 18.31 -1.81 34.61
CA LEU A 232 19.42 -2.75 34.38
C LEU A 232 20.23 -2.98 35.66
N ALA A 233 20.50 -1.94 36.45
CA ALA A 233 21.18 -2.06 37.74
C ALA A 233 20.37 -2.85 38.78
N PHE A 234 19.04 -2.66 38.82
CA PHE A 234 18.15 -3.44 39.69
C PHE A 234 18.08 -4.92 39.27
N VAL A 235 18.08 -5.21 37.97
CA VAL A 235 18.10 -6.59 37.48
C VAL A 235 19.43 -7.27 37.78
N ILE A 236 20.57 -6.56 37.68
CA ILE A 236 21.90 -7.10 38.03
C ILE A 236 22.02 -7.34 39.55
N ALA A 237 21.46 -6.47 40.38
CA ALA A 237 21.48 -6.61 41.85
C ALA A 237 20.58 -7.75 42.38
N LEU A 238 19.70 -8.30 41.55
CA LEU A 238 18.88 -9.47 41.90
C LEU A 238 19.54 -10.81 41.50
N TRP A 239 20.75 -10.76 40.91
CA TRP A 239 21.54 -11.92 40.49
C TRP A 239 22.93 -11.99 41.19
N PHE A 240 23.12 -11.22 42.27
CA PHE A 240 24.24 -11.33 43.21
C PHE A 240 23.75 -11.28 44.65
#